data_AF-A0A259R6Z1-F1
#
_entry.id   AF-A0A259R6Z1-F1
#
_cell.length_a   1.000
_cell.length_b   1.000
_cell.length_c   1.000
_cell.angle_alpha   90.00
_cell.angle_beta   90.00
_cell.angle_gamma   90.00
#
_symmetry.space_group_name_H-M   'P 1'
#
loop_
_entity.id
_entity.type
_entity.pdbx_description
1 polymer ?
#
loop_
_entity_poly.entity_id
_entity_poly.type
_entity_poly.pdbx_seq_one_letter_code
_entity_poly.pdbx_strand_id
1 'polypeptide(L)'
;MPAPSKTSRFPWQRLLWVLLALAIAAAVLWWRSRPPVVPGYKIETRNLVQNVVATGYVITPSRVQVASEITGTVVKRLVDRGAHVKAGQVLLELRADQTSAQLDQARAALRQLVEQSRPQAAAALAQAKVQVEQA
;
A
#
# COMPACT_ATOMS: atom_id res chain seq x y z
N MET A 1 -68.06 35.07 -92.69
CA MET A 1 -67.82 33.69 -93.19
C MET A 1 -66.64 33.74 -94.15
N PRO A 2 -65.72 32.74 -94.19
CA PRO A 2 -65.81 31.41 -93.60
C PRO A 2 -64.63 30.99 -92.67
N ALA A 3 -64.93 30.06 -91.76
CA ALA A 3 -64.02 29.07 -91.15
C ALA A 3 -63.98 27.81 -92.07
N PRO A 4 -63.42 26.60 -91.76
CA PRO A 4 -62.82 26.12 -90.51
C PRO A 4 -61.62 25.11 -90.63
N SER A 5 -61.05 24.77 -89.47
CA SER A 5 -60.54 23.46 -88.98
C SER A 5 -59.83 22.44 -89.88
N LYS A 6 -58.64 21.98 -89.45
CA LYS A 6 -58.39 20.53 -89.32
C LYS A 6 -57.29 20.18 -88.31
N THR A 7 -57.74 19.65 -87.18
CA THR A 7 -56.95 18.94 -86.18
C THR A 7 -56.48 17.59 -86.73
N SER A 8 -55.16 17.37 -86.75
CA SER A 8 -54.55 16.05 -86.79
C SER A 8 -53.75 15.87 -85.51
N ARG A 9 -54.43 15.39 -84.45
CA ARG A 9 -53.83 15.10 -83.15
C ARG A 9 -53.86 13.60 -82.91
N PHE A 10 -53.01 12.87 -83.63
CA PHE A 10 -52.72 11.43 -83.47
C PHE A 10 -51.32 11.18 -84.04
N PRO A 11 -50.50 10.20 -83.59
CA PRO A 11 -50.39 9.48 -82.32
C PRO A 11 -49.27 10.05 -81.40
N TRP A 12 -48.54 11.09 -81.82
CA TRP A 12 -47.36 11.61 -81.10
C TRP A 12 -47.70 12.20 -79.73
N GLN A 13 -48.84 12.88 -79.58
CA GLN A 13 -49.28 13.38 -78.28
C GLN A 13 -49.57 12.22 -77.31
N ARG A 14 -50.15 11.11 -77.78
CA ARG A 14 -50.36 9.90 -76.96
C ARG A 14 -49.03 9.26 -76.60
N LEU A 15 -48.07 9.23 -77.53
CA LEU A 15 -46.72 8.73 -77.27
C LEU A 15 -46.00 9.58 -76.23
N LEU A 16 -46.10 10.92 -76.31
CA LEU A 16 -45.59 11.85 -75.30
C LEU A 16 -46.23 11.63 -73.94
N TRP A 17 -47.55 11.44 -73.89
CA TRP A 17 -48.25 11.16 -72.63
C TRP A 17 -47.87 9.81 -72.03
N VAL A 18 -47.66 8.77 -72.85
CA VAL A 18 -47.16 7.47 -72.41
C VAL A 18 -45.71 7.56 -71.92
N LEU A 19 -44.85 8.29 -72.63
CA LEU A 19 -43.47 8.53 -72.22
C LEU A 19 -43.41 9.31 -70.90
N LEU A 20 -44.27 10.32 -70.75
CA LEU A 20 -44.38 11.10 -69.53
C LEU A 20 -44.90 10.24 -68.36
N ALA A 21 -45.93 9.42 -68.59
CA ALA A 21 -46.44 8.50 -67.58
C ALA A 21 -45.39 7.46 -67.18
N LEU A 22 -44.60 6.96 -68.14
CA LEU A 22 -43.50 6.03 -67.88
C LEU A 22 -42.36 6.70 -67.12
N ALA A 23 -42.00 7.94 -67.46
CA ALA A 23 -41.01 8.72 -66.73
C ALA A 23 -41.44 9.03 -65.30
N ILE A 24 -42.72 9.35 -65.09
CA ILE A 24 -43.30 9.56 -63.75
C ILE A 24 -43.31 8.24 -62.97
N ALA A 25 -43.74 7.14 -63.59
CA ALA A 25 -43.72 5.82 -62.95
C ALA A 25 -42.29 5.42 -62.55
N ALA A 26 -41.31 5.63 -63.43
CA ALA A 26 -39.90 5.38 -63.14
C ALA A 26 -39.38 6.28 -62.01
N ALA A 27 -39.73 7.56 -62.01
CA ALA A 27 -39.35 8.50 -60.94
C ALA A 27 -39.95 8.13 -59.59
N VAL A 28 -41.22 7.71 -59.55
CA VAL A 28 -41.91 7.27 -58.33
C VAL A 28 -41.31 5.96 -57.82
N LEU A 29 -41.03 5.01 -58.71
CA LEU A 29 -40.38 3.75 -58.33
C LEU A 29 -38.99 4.01 -57.75
N TRP A 30 -38.23 4.91 -58.37
CA TRP A 30 -36.91 5.34 -57.91
C TRP A 30 -36.98 6.00 -56.53
N TRP A 31 -37.97 6.86 -56.29
CA TRP A 31 -38.10 7.58 -55.02
C TRP A 31 -38.51 6.65 -53.87
N ARG A 32 -39.41 5.70 -54.14
CA ARG A 32 -39.87 4.69 -53.17
C ARG A 32 -38.80 3.64 -52.86
N SER A 33 -37.82 3.46 -53.74
CA SER A 33 -36.70 2.52 -53.55
C SER A 33 -35.53 3.12 -52.76
N ARG A 34 -35.62 4.37 -52.29
CA ARG A 34 -34.56 4.97 -51.48
C ARG A 34 -34.60 4.43 -50.06
N PRO A 35 -33.52 3.80 -49.57
CA PRO A 35 -33.46 3.33 -48.19
C PRO A 35 -33.53 4.50 -47.20
N PRO A 36 -34.18 4.33 -46.04
CA PRO A 36 -34.27 5.38 -45.03
C PRO A 36 -32.89 5.68 -44.45
N VAL A 37 -32.52 6.97 -44.42
CA VAL A 37 -31.27 7.43 -43.83
C VAL A 37 -31.45 7.49 -42.31
N VAL A 38 -30.77 6.61 -41.59
CA VAL A 38 -30.76 6.58 -40.12
C VAL A 38 -29.48 7.24 -39.60
N PRO A 39 -29.56 8.05 -38.53
CA PRO A 39 -28.37 8.60 -37.91
C PRO A 39 -27.52 7.47 -37.32
N GLY A 40 -26.26 7.41 -37.73
CA GLY A 40 -25.27 6.47 -37.24
C GLY A 40 -24.12 7.17 -36.54
N TYR A 41 -23.46 6.48 -35.62
CA TYR A 41 -22.25 6.96 -34.97
C TYR A 41 -21.01 6.34 -35.63
N LYS A 42 -20.00 7.17 -35.88
CA LYS A 42 -18.70 6.69 -36.36
C LYS A 42 -17.89 6.22 -35.15
N ILE A 43 -17.53 4.94 -35.13
CA ILE A 43 -16.70 4.37 -34.07
C ILE A 43 -15.25 4.78 -34.32
N GLU A 44 -14.63 5.40 -33.32
CA GLU A 44 -13.22 5.77 -33.35
C GLU A 44 -12.46 5.05 -32.23
N THR A 45 -11.33 4.45 -32.57
CA THR A 45 -10.46 3.83 -31.58
C THR A 45 -9.77 4.92 -30.77
N ARG A 46 -10.03 4.93 -29.46
CA ARG A 46 -9.32 5.76 -28.48
C ARG A 46 -8.85 4.92 -27.32
N ASN A 47 -7.76 5.34 -26.69
CA ASN A 47 -7.32 4.73 -25.45
C ASN A 47 -8.35 5.00 -24.35
N LEU A 48 -8.92 3.93 -23.80
CA LEU A 48 -9.80 3.98 -22.65
C LEU A 48 -8.96 3.73 -21.39
N VAL A 49 -8.75 4.77 -20.58
CA VAL A 49 -8.05 4.63 -19.30
C VAL A 49 -9.09 4.35 -18.22
N GLN A 50 -9.08 3.13 -17.70
CA GLN A 50 -9.94 2.74 -16.59
C GLN A 50 -9.20 2.99 -15.26
N ASN A 51 -9.54 4.08 -14.60
CA ASN A 51 -9.01 4.38 -13.27
C ASN A 51 -9.77 3.58 -12.21
N VAL A 52 -9.07 2.71 -11.49
CA VAL A 52 -9.59 2.00 -10.32
C VAL A 52 -9.05 2.68 -9.08
N VAL A 53 -9.94 3.17 -8.22
CA VAL A 53 -9.57 3.77 -6.94
C VAL A 53 -9.52 2.66 -5.88
N ALA A 54 -8.35 2.46 -5.29
CA ALA A 54 -8.17 1.55 -4.16
C ALA A 54 -7.86 2.36 -2.90
N THR A 55 -8.54 2.03 -1.80
CA THR A 55 -8.24 2.58 -0.47
C THR A 55 -7.36 1.61 0.30
N GLY A 56 -6.31 2.11 0.94
CA GLY A 56 -5.43 1.34 1.81
C GLY A 56 -5.03 2.14 3.04
N TYR A 57 -4.63 1.44 4.09
CA TYR A 57 -4.15 2.07 5.32
C TYR A 57 -2.61 2.09 5.34
N VAL A 58 -2.03 3.21 5.75
CA VAL A 58 -0.59 3.29 6.03
C VAL A 58 -0.33 2.76 7.42
N ILE A 59 0.41 1.65 7.51
CA ILE A 59 0.85 1.05 8.77
C ILE A 59 2.32 1.33 8.99
N THR A 60 2.71 1.54 10.25
CA THR A 60 4.12 1.65 10.62
C THR A 60 4.78 0.28 10.46
N PRO A 61 5.96 0.18 9.81
CA PRO A 61 6.62 -1.11 9.58
C PRO A 61 6.99 -1.83 10.89
N SER A 62 7.20 -1.10 11.99
CA SER A 62 7.39 -1.67 13.31
C SER A 62 6.88 -0.73 14.40
N ARG A 63 6.17 -1.29 15.38
CA ARG A 63 5.76 -0.60 16.60
C ARG A 63 6.14 -1.49 17.79
N VAL A 64 6.98 -0.97 18.67
CA VAL A 64 7.44 -1.69 19.86
C VAL A 64 7.06 -0.89 21.09
N GLN A 65 6.51 -1.58 22.08
CA GLN A 65 6.25 -1.02 23.40
C GLN A 65 7.41 -1.38 24.33
N VAL A 66 8.05 -0.38 24.92
CA VAL A 66 9.16 -0.57 25.86
C VAL A 66 8.61 -0.43 27.28
N ALA A 67 8.88 -1.42 28.12
CA ALA A 67 8.53 -1.43 29.54
C ALA A 67 9.76 -1.86 30.36
N SER A 68 9.79 -1.48 31.63
CA SER A 68 10.81 -1.98 32.55
C SER A 68 10.52 -3.44 32.91
N GLU A 69 11.54 -4.29 32.89
CA GLU A 69 11.46 -5.67 33.36
C GLU A 69 11.32 -5.74 34.89
N ILE A 70 11.84 -4.73 35.60
CA ILE A 70 11.77 -4.63 37.05
C ILE A 70 10.85 -3.50 37.48
N THR A 71 10.16 -3.71 38.60
CA THR A 71 9.40 -2.64 39.25
C THR A 71 10.36 -1.70 39.97
N GLY A 72 10.25 -0.40 39.71
CA GLY A 72 11.09 0.61 40.31
C GLY A 72 10.50 2.00 40.18
N THR A 73 11.00 2.94 40.98
CA THR A 73 10.59 4.36 40.89
C THR A 73 11.46 5.07 39.85
N VAL A 74 10.85 5.83 38.94
CA VAL A 74 11.58 6.65 37.97
C VAL A 74 12.24 7.83 38.68
N VAL A 75 13.56 7.91 38.60
CA VAL A 75 14.37 9.01 39.18
C VAL A 75 14.61 10.10 38.15
N LYS A 76 14.85 9.71 36.90
CA LYS A 76 15.15 10.65 35.82
C LYS A 76 14.57 10.18 34.49
N ARG A 77 14.05 11.14 33.72
CA ARG A 77 13.64 10.95 32.33
C ARG A 77 14.67 11.63 31.43
N LEU A 78 15.29 10.87 30.53
CA LEU A 78 16.40 11.34 29.70
C LEU A 78 15.98 11.73 28.27
N VAL A 79 14.75 11.38 27.88
CA VAL A 79 14.24 11.60 26.53
C VAL A 79 12.83 12.19 26.58
N ASP A 80 12.57 13.18 25.73
CA ASP A 80 11.26 13.82 25.55
C ASP A 80 10.34 13.07 24.60
N ARG A 81 9.04 13.29 24.78
CA ARG A 81 8.02 12.69 23.89
C ARG A 81 8.24 13.18 22.47
N GLY A 82 8.27 12.25 21.52
CA GLY A 82 8.47 12.54 20.10
C GLY A 82 9.93 12.66 19.66
N ALA A 83 10.88 12.54 20.59
CA ALA A 83 12.30 12.52 20.24
C ALA A 83 12.70 11.23 19.52
N HIS A 84 13.62 11.34 18.56
CA HIS A 84 14.24 10.19 17.91
C HIS A 84 15.29 9.55 18.83
N VAL A 85 15.26 8.22 18.95
CA VAL A 85 16.17 7.45 19.78
C VAL A 85 16.86 6.34 18.99
N LYS A 86 18.05 5.95 19.42
CA LYS A 86 18.81 4.83 18.85
C LYS A 86 18.69 3.58 19.72
N ALA A 87 18.93 2.41 19.13
CA ALA A 87 19.00 1.16 19.89
C ALA A 87 20.07 1.25 20.99
N GLY A 88 19.73 0.78 22.20
CA GLY A 88 20.62 0.84 23.37
C GLY A 88 20.67 2.20 24.08
N GLN A 89 19.96 3.22 23.59
CA GLN A 89 19.91 4.52 24.25
C GLN A 89 19.09 4.44 25.55
N VAL A 90 19.65 4.96 26.64
CA VAL A 90 18.95 5.03 27.93
C VAL A 90 17.83 6.06 27.86
N LEU A 91 16.61 5.62 28.12
CA LEU A 91 15.42 6.47 28.06
C LEU A 91 15.06 7.08 29.42
N LEU A 92 15.24 6.28 30.47
CA LEU A 92 14.86 6.59 31.84
C LEU A 92 15.79 5.89 32.82
N GLU A 93 15.91 6.46 34.00
CA GLU A 93 16.71 5.93 35.11
C GLU A 93 15.77 5.56 36.26
N LEU A 94 15.90 4.33 36.74
CA LEU A 94 15.14 3.80 37.86
C LEU A 94 16.00 3.80 39.12
N ARG A 95 15.38 4.02 40.26
CA ARG A 95 16.06 3.97 41.56
C ARG A 95 16.64 2.58 41.80
N ALA A 96 17.90 2.52 42.17
CA ALA A 96 18.64 1.25 42.31
C ALA A 96 19.26 1.04 43.71
N ASP A 97 18.94 1.88 44.70
CA ASP A 97 19.62 1.92 46.01
C ASP A 97 19.67 0.55 46.72
N GLN A 98 18.58 -0.21 46.67
CA GLN A 98 18.51 -1.55 47.26
C GLN A 98 19.37 -2.55 46.48
N THR A 99 19.29 -2.52 45.15
CA THR A 99 20.07 -3.40 44.28
C THR A 99 21.56 -3.10 44.37
N SER A 100 21.96 -1.82 44.45
CA SER A 100 23.36 -1.43 44.66
C SER A 100 23.86 -1.88 46.03
N ALA A 101 23.06 -1.74 47.10
CA ALA A 101 23.44 -2.21 48.42
C ALA A 101 23.65 -3.74 48.45
N GLN A 102 22.76 -4.52 47.82
CA GLN A 102 22.91 -5.96 47.70
C GLN A 102 24.16 -6.36 46.89
N LEU A 103 24.44 -5.63 45.81
CA LEU A 103 25.65 -5.84 45.01
C LEU A 103 26.92 -5.57 45.83
N ASP A 104 26.93 -4.51 46.63
CA ASP A 104 28.08 -4.16 47.47
C ASP A 104 28.28 -5.17 48.61
N GLN A 105 27.19 -5.67 49.21
CA GLN A 105 27.24 -6.77 50.17
C GLN A 105 27.83 -8.05 49.55
N ALA A 106 27.35 -8.44 48.36
CA ALA A 106 27.87 -9.61 47.66
C ALA A 106 29.36 -9.46 47.30
N ARG A 107 29.78 -8.27 46.87
CA ARG A 107 31.19 -7.96 46.60
C ARG A 107 32.05 -8.00 47.86
N ALA A 108 31.54 -7.51 48.98
CA ALA A 108 32.25 -7.57 50.26
C ALA A 108 32.43 -9.01 50.74
N ALA A 109 31.38 -9.84 50.66
CA ALA A 109 31.46 -11.26 50.97
C ALA A 109 32.46 -12.00 50.08
N LEU A 110 32.47 -11.69 48.77
CA LEU A 110 33.45 -12.26 47.84
C LEU A 110 34.89 -11.87 48.21
N ARG A 111 35.14 -10.58 48.50
CA ARG A 111 36.47 -10.12 48.95
C ARG A 111 36.92 -10.85 50.20
N GLN A 112 36.05 -10.99 51.20
CA GLN A 112 36.36 -11.71 52.43
C GLN A 112 36.75 -13.17 52.15
N LEU A 113 36.03 -13.85 51.27
CA LEU A 113 36.34 -15.24 50.89
C LEU A 113 37.71 -15.35 50.19
N VAL A 114 37.98 -14.44 49.27
CA VAL A 114 39.22 -14.44 48.47
C VAL A 114 40.43 -14.04 49.32
N GLU A 115 40.29 -13.03 50.17
CA GLU A 115 41.41 -12.46 50.94
C GLU A 115 41.68 -13.23 52.24
N GLN A 116 40.68 -13.87 52.84
CA GLN A 116 40.85 -14.59 54.11
C GLN A 116 40.79 -16.11 53.92
N SER A 117 39.68 -16.62 53.39
CA SER A 117 39.44 -18.07 53.36
C SER A 117 40.38 -18.79 52.38
N ARG A 118 40.62 -18.21 51.20
CA ARG A 118 41.51 -18.81 50.19
C ARG A 118 42.97 -18.97 50.65
N PRO A 119 43.66 -17.95 51.18
CA PRO A 119 45.02 -18.13 51.67
C PRO A 119 45.08 -19.05 52.90
N GLN A 120 44.08 -19.01 53.78
CA GLN A 120 43.99 -19.96 54.91
C GLN A 120 43.89 -21.41 54.42
N ALA A 121 43.02 -21.68 53.45
CA ALA A 121 42.90 -23.00 52.84
C ALA A 121 44.21 -23.43 52.15
N ALA A 122 44.87 -22.51 51.44
CA ALA A 122 46.16 -22.79 50.80
C ALA A 122 47.26 -23.10 51.82
N ALA A 123 47.34 -22.35 52.91
CA ALA A 123 48.28 -22.58 54.00
C ALA A 123 48.02 -23.92 54.71
N ALA A 124 46.76 -24.25 54.98
CA ALA A 124 46.38 -25.53 55.57
C ALA A 124 46.76 -26.72 54.67
N LEU A 125 46.56 -26.60 53.35
CA LEU A 125 47.01 -27.60 52.38
C LEU A 125 48.53 -27.77 52.37
N ALA A 126 49.29 -26.67 52.44
CA ALA A 126 50.74 -26.72 52.50
C ALA A 126 51.23 -27.43 53.77
N GLN A 127 50.63 -27.12 54.93
CA GLN A 127 50.96 -27.77 56.20
C GLN A 127 50.65 -29.27 56.19
N ALA A 128 49.47 -29.66 55.67
CA ALA A 128 49.08 -31.07 55.59
C ALA A 128 50.05 -31.89 54.73
N LYS A 129 50.59 -31.32 53.64
CA LYS A 129 51.60 -31.99 52.81
C LYS A 129 52.91 -32.21 53.55
N VAL A 130 53.40 -31.20 54.27
CA VAL A 130 54.63 -31.32 55.07
C VAL A 130 54.49 -32.41 56.15
N GLN A 131 53.32 -32.54 56.78
CA GLN A 131 53.08 -33.59 57.77
C GLN A 131 53.12 -35.00 57.18
N VAL A 132 52.63 -35.19 55.94
CA VAL A 132 52.67 -36.49 55.26
C VAL A 132 54.10 -36.87 54.84
N GLU A 133 54.93 -35.89 54.44
CA GLU A 133 56.34 -36.15 54.09
C GLU A 133 57.23 -36.48 55.29
N GLN A 134 56.80 -36.10 56.50
CA GLN A 134 57.53 -36.37 57.75
C GLN A 134 57.17 -37.71 58.41
N ALA A 135 56.19 -38.44 57.87
CA ALA A 135 55.74 -39.75 58.35
C ALA A 135 56.37 -40.89 57.54
#